data_AF-A0A947BMR9-F1
#
_entry.id   AF-A0A947BMR9-F1
#
_cell.length_a   1.000
_cell.length_b   1.000
_cell.length_c   1.000
_cell.angle_alpha   90.00
_cell.angle_beta   90.00
_cell.angle_gamma   90.00
#
_symmetry.space_group_name_H-M   'P 1'
#
loop_
_entity.id
_entity.type
_entity.pdbx_description
1 polymer ?
#
loop_
_entity_poly.entity_id
_entity_poly.type
_entity_poly.pdbx_seq_one_letter_code
_entity_poly.pdbx_strand_id
1 'polypeptide(L)'
;MKQTHKSENYRLNALADGELDTIESEALIQEIRSNPELQRELCDIHMLKDMVKSAYPADNQPVSGTYGKSRYLGAIAASFLILAIGFFVGNRSASPSLE
;
A
#
# COMPACT_ATOMS: atom_id res chain seq x y z
N MET A 1 3.82 -38.76 5.11
CA MET A 1 3.99 -37.50 4.33
C MET A 1 2.70 -36.71 4.09
N LYS A 2 1.49 -37.19 4.40
CA LYS A 2 0.24 -36.42 4.17
C LYS A 2 -0.01 -35.25 5.14
N GLN A 3 0.65 -35.24 6.31
CA GLN A 3 0.37 -34.24 7.34
C GLN A 3 1.05 -32.89 7.08
N THR A 4 2.25 -32.88 6.48
CA THR A 4 2.99 -31.65 6.17
C THR A 4 2.26 -30.83 5.12
N HIS A 5 1.82 -31.46 4.04
CA HIS A 5 1.08 -30.80 2.96
C HIS A 5 -0.25 -30.21 3.45
N LYS A 6 -0.99 -30.88 4.34
CA LYS A 6 -2.24 -30.30 4.88
C LYS A 6 -1.99 -29.04 5.73
N SER A 7 -0.90 -29.05 6.51
CA SER A 7 -0.52 -27.90 7.34
C SER A 7 -0.06 -26.72 6.50
N GLU A 8 0.62 -26.99 5.39
CA GLU A 8 1.12 -25.98 4.44
C GLU A 8 -0.04 -25.27 3.73
N ASN A 9 -1.00 -26.03 3.20
CA ASN A 9 -2.21 -25.46 2.57
C ASN A 9 -3.05 -24.63 3.53
N TYR A 10 -3.13 -25.03 4.81
CA TYR A 10 -3.82 -24.23 5.82
C TYR A 10 -3.15 -22.87 6.03
N ARG A 11 -1.81 -22.84 6.12
CA ARG A 11 -1.04 -21.61 6.30
C ARG A 11 -1.14 -20.69 5.07
N LEU A 12 -1.13 -21.25 3.87
CA LEU A 12 -1.31 -20.48 2.63
C LEU A 12 -2.70 -19.84 2.53
N ASN A 13 -3.75 -20.58 2.88
CA ASN A 13 -5.11 -20.03 2.90
C ASN A 13 -5.24 -18.93 3.95
N ALA A 14 -4.75 -19.17 5.17
CA ALA A 14 -4.78 -18.16 6.22
C ALA A 14 -3.97 -16.91 5.85
N LEU A 15 -2.88 -17.05 5.08
CA LEU A 15 -2.14 -15.90 4.53
C LEU A 15 -2.99 -15.15 3.50
N ALA A 16 -3.65 -15.86 2.59
CA ALA A 16 -4.54 -15.27 1.59
C ALA A 16 -5.78 -14.60 2.21
N ASP A 17 -6.25 -15.08 3.36
CA ASP A 17 -7.35 -14.51 4.14
C ASP A 17 -6.90 -13.36 5.06
N GLY A 18 -5.60 -13.16 5.25
CA GLY A 18 -5.05 -12.14 6.15
C GLY A 18 -5.20 -12.49 7.64
N GLU A 19 -5.33 -13.78 7.96
CA GLU A 19 -5.53 -14.31 9.32
C GLU A 19 -4.22 -14.68 10.04
N LEU A 20 -3.08 -14.60 9.37
CA LEU A 20 -1.77 -14.76 10.02
C LEU A 20 -1.37 -13.49 10.77
N ASP A 21 -0.65 -13.67 11.88
CA ASP A 21 0.05 -12.56 12.52
C ASP A 21 1.12 -11.97 11.57
N THR A 22 1.55 -10.74 11.85
CA THR A 22 2.53 -10.02 11.02
C THR A 22 3.85 -10.78 10.90
N ILE A 23 4.35 -11.33 12.03
CA ILE A 23 5.62 -12.05 12.06
C ILE A 23 5.52 -13.36 11.26
N GLU A 24 4.42 -14.09 11.41
CA GLU A 24 4.17 -15.34 10.70
C GLU A 24 3.98 -15.12 9.20
N SER A 25 3.29 -14.04 8.83
CA SER A 25 3.09 -13.62 7.45
C SER A 25 4.42 -13.31 6.76
N GLU A 26 5.29 -12.53 7.41
CA GLU A 26 6.60 -12.19 6.86
C GLU A 26 7.47 -13.43 6.63
N ALA A 27 7.52 -14.34 7.61
CA ALA A 27 8.26 -15.59 7.49
C ALA A 27 7.75 -16.44 6.33
N LEU A 28 6.43 -16.60 6.20
CA LEU A 28 5.82 -17.38 5.13
C LEU A 28 6.00 -16.71 3.76
N ILE A 29 5.94 -15.38 3.68
CA ILE A 29 6.22 -14.64 2.45
C ILE A 29 7.67 -14.83 2.01
N GLN A 30 8.64 -14.86 2.93
CA GLN A 30 10.03 -15.15 2.60
C GLN A 30 10.19 -16.58 2.05
N GLU A 31 9.52 -17.55 2.67
CA GLU A 31 9.48 -18.94 2.20
C GLU A 31 8.91 -19.03 0.78
N ILE A 32 7.74 -18.41 0.55
CA ILE A 32 7.09 -18.34 -0.76
C ILE A 32 8.02 -17.70 -1.81
N ARG A 33 8.72 -16.60 -1.49
CA ARG A 33 9.66 -15.95 -2.43
C ARG A 33 10.77 -16.89 -2.90
N SER A 34 11.21 -17.80 -2.04
CA SER A 34 12.24 -18.79 -2.36
C SER A 34 11.72 -20.06 -3.03
N ASN A 35 10.41 -20.31 -2.98
CA ASN A 35 9.78 -21.52 -3.52
C ASN A 35 8.75 -21.20 -4.63
N PRO A 36 9.07 -21.49 -5.91
CA PRO A 36 8.16 -21.21 -7.02
C PRO A 36 6.88 -22.06 -7.01
N GLU A 37 6.87 -23.22 -6.36
CA GLU A 37 5.66 -24.05 -6.24
C GLU A 37 4.65 -23.39 -5.30
N LEU A 38 5.10 -22.90 -4.15
CA LEU A 38 4.27 -22.15 -3.20
C LEU A 38 3.73 -20.84 -3.79
N GLN A 39 4.50 -20.18 -4.66
CA GLN A 39 4.01 -19.00 -5.40
C GLN A 39 2.83 -19.33 -6.31
N ARG A 40 2.91 -20.46 -7.01
CA ARG A 40 1.82 -20.92 -7.88
C ARG A 40 0.59 -21.27 -7.05
N GLU A 41 0.77 -22.01 -5.97
CA GLU A 41 -0.35 -22.39 -5.10
C GLU A 41 -1.05 -21.16 -4.49
N LEU A 42 -0.30 -20.16 -4.02
CA LEU A 42 -0.89 -18.91 -3.53
C LEU A 42 -1.64 -18.14 -4.63
N CYS A 43 -1.09 -18.10 -5.85
CA CYS A 43 -1.74 -17.48 -7.01
C CYS A 43 -3.05 -18.19 -7.36
N ASP A 44 -3.06 -19.52 -7.33
CA ASP A 44 -4.25 -20.32 -7.59
C ASP A 44 -5.34 -20.07 -6.53
N ILE A 45 -4.96 -19.98 -5.25
CA ILE A 45 -5.87 -19.62 -4.15
C ILE A 45 -6.49 -18.24 -4.40
N HIS A 46 -5.68 -17.23 -4.73
CA HIS A 46 -6.18 -15.88 -5.02
C HIS A 46 -7.13 -15.87 -6.21
N MET A 47 -6.78 -16.55 -7.30
CA MET A 47 -7.62 -16.65 -8.49
C MET A 47 -8.98 -17.28 -8.17
N LEU A 48 -9.01 -18.36 -7.40
CA LEU A 48 -10.26 -19.01 -6.99
C LEU A 48 -11.10 -18.09 -6.11
N LYS A 49 -10.48 -17.38 -5.17
CA LYS A 49 -11.19 -16.40 -4.30
C LYS A 49 -11.77 -15.25 -5.12
N ASP A 50 -11.05 -14.73 -6.09
CA ASP A 50 -11.54 -13.69 -6.98
C ASP A 50 -12.68 -14.18 -7.88
N MET A 51 -12.61 -15.42 -8.36
CA MET A 51 -13.69 -16.06 -9.12
C MET A 51 -14.95 -16.23 -8.26
N VAL A 52 -14.82 -16.68 -7.02
CA VAL A 52 -15.94 -16.82 -6.08
C VAL A 52 -16.53 -15.45 -5.75
N LYS A 53 -15.69 -14.46 -5.44
CA LYS A 53 -16.12 -13.10 -5.13
C LYS A 53 -16.84 -12.42 -6.29
N SER A 54 -16.40 -12.70 -7.53
CA SER A 54 -17.05 -12.17 -8.73
C SER A 54 -18.35 -12.90 -9.08
N ALA A 55 -18.44 -14.21 -8.82
CA ALA A 55 -19.67 -14.98 -9.01
C ALA A 55 -20.76 -14.64 -7.97
N TYR A 56 -20.33 -14.30 -6.75
CA TYR A 56 -21.20 -13.92 -5.65
C TYR A 56 -20.84 -12.51 -5.16
N PRO A 57 -21.13 -11.47 -5.95
CA PRO A 57 -20.94 -10.10 -5.48
C PRO A 57 -21.81 -9.89 -4.26
N ALA A 58 -21.19 -9.58 -3.12
CA ALA A 58 -21.93 -9.16 -1.95
C ALA A 58 -22.68 -7.88 -2.32
N ASP A 59 -24.01 -7.97 -2.42
CA ASP A 59 -24.87 -6.84 -2.70
C ASP A 59 -24.53 -5.71 -1.71
N ASN A 60 -24.16 -4.55 -2.25
CA ASN A 60 -24.19 -3.24 -1.56
C ASN A 60 -23.03 -2.88 -0.61
N GLN A 61 -21.77 -3.20 -0.90
CA GLN A 61 -20.67 -2.44 -0.28
C GLN A 61 -20.18 -1.35 -1.24
N PRO A 62 -20.25 -0.04 -0.87
CA PRO A 62 -19.62 0.98 -1.68
C PRO A 62 -18.14 0.62 -1.77
N VAL A 63 -17.67 0.40 -3.00
CA VAL A 63 -16.25 0.24 -3.29
C VAL A 63 -15.52 1.47 -2.76
N SER A 64 -14.97 1.38 -1.55
CA SER A 64 -13.93 2.31 -1.10
C SER A 64 -12.69 1.95 -1.91
N GLY A 65 -12.70 2.29 -3.20
CA GLY A 65 -11.51 2.28 -4.00
C GLY A 65 -10.55 3.24 -3.32
N THR A 66 -9.41 2.72 -2.86
CA THR A 66 -8.27 3.52 -2.43
C THR A 66 -7.65 4.17 -3.66
N TYR A 67 -8.41 4.99 -4.37
CA TYR A 67 -7.96 5.82 -5.46
C TYR A 67 -7.18 6.99 -4.87
N GLY A 68 -5.85 6.86 -4.88
CA GLY A 68 -4.95 7.98 -5.04
C GLY A 68 -4.98 9.07 -3.97
N LYS A 69 -4.52 8.77 -2.76
CA LYS A 69 -3.92 9.78 -1.86
C LYS A 69 -2.52 10.19 -2.38
N SER A 70 -2.43 10.64 -3.63
CA SER A 70 -1.20 11.15 -4.25
C SER A 70 -1.42 12.49 -4.98
N ARG A 71 -2.56 13.17 -4.77
CA ARG A 71 -2.81 14.50 -5.36
C ARG A 71 -2.64 15.69 -4.42
N TYR A 72 -2.48 15.48 -3.11
CA TYR A 72 -2.40 16.58 -2.14
C TYR A 72 -0.99 16.86 -1.57
N LEU A 73 0.00 16.01 -1.83
CA LEU A 73 1.39 16.26 -1.43
C LEU A 73 2.11 17.31 -2.30
N GLY A 74 1.54 17.69 -3.45
CA GLY A 74 2.09 18.75 -4.31
C GLY A 74 1.69 20.18 -3.93
N ALA A 75 0.77 20.38 -2.97
CA ALA A 75 0.23 21.71 -2.68
C ALA A 75 0.99 22.50 -1.59
N ILE A 76 1.89 21.84 -0.85
CA ILE A 76 2.63 22.49 0.25
C ILE A 76 3.93 23.16 -0.24
N ALA A 77 4.44 22.82 -1.43
CA ALA A 77 5.66 23.43 -1.97
C ALA A 77 5.44 24.84 -2.56
N ALA A 78 4.22 25.17 -3.01
CA ALA A 78 3.95 26.45 -3.66
C ALA A 78 3.88 27.65 -2.67
N SER A 79 3.55 27.41 -1.40
CA SER A 79 3.43 28.47 -0.40
C SER A 79 4.78 29.05 0.03
N PHE A 80 5.85 28.24 0.08
CA PHE A 80 7.20 28.74 0.38
C PHE A 80 7.80 29.59 -0.74
N LEU A 81 7.45 29.32 -2.00
CA LEU A 81 7.99 30.05 -3.14
C LEU A 81 7.45 31.50 -3.22
N ILE A 82 6.18 31.71 -2.86
CA ILE A 82 5.59 33.06 -2.79
C ILE A 82 6.19 33.88 -1.64
N LEU A 83 6.47 33.24 -0.50
CA LEU A 83 7.08 33.93 0.66
C LEU A 83 8.52 34.39 0.37
N ALA A 84 9.32 33.58 -0.34
CA ALA A 84 10.71 33.90 -0.65
C ALA A 84 10.86 35.09 -1.62
N ILE A 85 9.96 35.24 -2.60
CA ILE A 85 10.00 36.35 -3.57
C ILE A 85 9.59 37.68 -2.90
N GLY A 86 8.58 37.66 -2.02
CA GLY A 86 8.14 38.85 -1.29
C GLY A 86 9.22 39.41 -0.34
N PHE A 87 9.97 38.53 0.33
CA PHE A 87 11.01 38.94 1.26
C PHE A 87 12.22 39.61 0.57
N PHE A 88 12.58 39.16 -0.64
CA PHE A 88 13.74 39.71 -1.36
C PHE A 88 13.47 41.08 -1.99
N VAL A 89 12.21 41.38 -2.38
CA VAL A 89 11.82 42.70 -2.88
C VAL A 89 11.69 43.72 -1.75
N GLY A 90 11.15 43.32 -0.59
CA GLY A 90 10.99 44.22 0.56
C GLY A 90 12.31 44.68 1.19
N ASN A 91 13.35 43.83 1.18
CA ASN A 91 14.63 44.15 1.83
C ASN A 91 15.58 45.03 0.99
N ARG A 92 15.19 45.46 -0.21
CA ARG A 92 15.95 46.43 -1.03
C ARG A 92 15.46 47.88 -0.93
N SER A 93 14.36 48.12 -0.22
CA SER A 93 13.77 49.46 -0.03
C SER A 93 14.12 50.11 1.31
N ALA A 94 14.81 49.41 2.20
CA ALA A 94 15.30 49.96 3.47
C ALA A 94 16.75 50.44 3.33
N SER A 95 16.97 51.52 2.57
CA SER A 95 18.19 52.32 2.73
C SER A 95 18.00 53.28 3.91
N PRO A 96 18.85 53.25 4.96
CA PRO A 96 18.85 54.27 5.99
C PRO A 96 19.37 55.58 5.38
N SER A 97 18.50 56.60 5.29
CA SER A 97 18.91 57.98 5.07
C SER A 97 19.59 58.49 6.35
N LEU A 98 20.92 58.64 6.29
CA LEU A 98 21.72 59.43 7.22
C LEU A 98 21.63 60.90 6.78
N GLU A 99 20.84 61.70 7.50
CA GLU A 99 21.08 63.13 7.76
C GLU A 99 20.72 63.42 9.21
#